data_AF-A0A8H4K2E0-F1
#
_entry.id   AF-A0A8H4K2E0-F1
#
_cell.length_a   1.000
_cell.length_b   1.000
_cell.length_c   1.000
_cell.angle_alpha   90.00
_cell.angle_beta   90.00
_cell.angle_gamma   90.00
#
_symmetry.space_group_name_H-M   'P 1'
#
loop_
_entity.id
_entity.type
_entity.pdbx_description
1 polymer ?
#
loop_
_entity_poly.entity_id
_entity_poly.type
_entity_poly.pdbx_seq_one_letter_code
_entity_poly.pdbx_strand_id
1 'polypeptide(L)'
;MLSIPKLGRSGQEHHVQYLLRSVEPDIMPNGSTRWNIRQMATYHSFDFVTGKAVWISIKANDVISDRVKEAASQLPALDPEFLSNCSGSFSATLVTHLLNIEWCDENWRQCINDIESRARGILVKAQSGRIDQQSPPNILSSKPPLTCQGESFPGTHSTKESDEKSPSRSGFRKTVLHSPSQLIPKQLRFKKADVVRVSSRLLHPSRHDDNTYPDREQSLKILDSFSFEELQQLHFLSELLESFQLVMELDYQTMSDISECYLDLWNHEDLPKEIKGNCANKMKEFRRRIERTQKNLLIRIAQVKALLTALGNGKELVIILTLPLISWHLR
;
A
#
# COMPACT_ATOMS: atom_id res chain seq x y z
N MET A 1 -26.80 11.44 22.97
CA MET A 1 -27.18 12.54 22.04
C MET A 1 -28.58 13.03 22.39
N LEU A 2 -29.14 14.02 21.69
CA LEU A 2 -30.57 14.34 21.82
C LEU A 2 -31.41 13.26 21.12
N SER A 3 -32.51 12.83 21.72
CA SER A 3 -33.45 11.90 21.06
C SER A 3 -34.28 12.66 20.02
N ILE A 4 -34.42 12.09 18.82
CA ILE A 4 -35.26 12.63 17.74
C ILE A 4 -36.11 11.49 17.14
N PRO A 5 -37.20 11.07 17.83
CA PRO A 5 -37.99 9.89 17.42
C PRO A 5 -38.55 9.97 15.99
N LYS A 6 -38.86 11.18 15.50
CA LYS A 6 -39.34 11.42 14.12
C LYS A 6 -38.32 11.02 13.04
N LEU A 7 -37.03 10.96 13.36
CA LEU A 7 -35.97 10.49 12.48
C LEU A 7 -35.54 9.04 12.80
N GLY A 8 -36.20 8.38 13.76
CA GLY A 8 -35.76 7.09 14.29
C GLY A 8 -34.45 7.17 15.09
N ARG A 9 -34.12 8.33 15.66
CA ARG A 9 -32.90 8.54 16.45
C ARG A 9 -33.21 8.46 17.93
N SER A 10 -32.73 7.43 18.62
CA SER A 10 -32.85 7.29 20.07
C SER A 10 -31.92 8.27 20.80
N GLY A 11 -30.76 8.57 20.21
CA GLY A 11 -29.67 9.31 20.83
C GLY A 11 -28.58 8.42 21.44
N GLN A 12 -28.71 7.08 21.37
CA GLN A 12 -27.66 6.09 21.60
C GLN A 12 -27.08 5.62 20.26
N GLU A 13 -26.22 6.46 19.69
CA GLU A 13 -25.69 6.30 18.33
C GLU A 13 -24.18 6.15 18.33
N HIS A 14 -23.67 5.13 17.65
CA HIS A 14 -22.28 5.08 17.19
C HIS A 14 -22.17 5.86 15.88
N HIS A 15 -21.05 6.55 15.68
CA HIS A 15 -20.78 7.27 14.43
C HIS A 15 -19.31 7.15 14.07
N VAL A 16 -19.03 7.04 12.77
CA VAL A 16 -17.68 6.91 12.21
C VAL A 16 -17.60 7.79 10.97
N GLN A 17 -16.49 8.52 10.82
CA GLN A 17 -16.20 9.32 9.63
C GLN A 17 -14.77 9.02 9.17
N TYR A 18 -14.57 8.86 7.86
CA TYR A 18 -13.26 8.57 7.27
C TYR A 18 -13.16 9.06 5.83
N LEU A 19 -11.90 9.17 5.36
CA LEU A 19 -11.54 9.52 3.99
C LEU A 19 -10.59 8.46 3.45
N LEU A 20 -11.12 7.52 2.67
CA LEU A 20 -10.36 6.47 1.99
C LEU A 20 -10.01 6.90 0.57
N ARG A 21 -8.93 6.34 0.03
CA ARG A 21 -8.46 6.60 -1.34
C ARG A 21 -8.16 5.27 -2.04
N SER A 22 -7.99 5.35 -3.35
CA SER A 22 -7.57 4.22 -4.19
C SER A 22 -7.01 4.75 -5.52
N VAL A 23 -6.43 3.88 -6.34
CA VAL A 23 -6.05 4.20 -7.72
C VAL A 23 -7.06 3.62 -8.70
N GLU A 24 -7.52 4.46 -9.63
CA GLU A 24 -8.40 4.03 -10.72
C GLU A 24 -7.68 4.26 -12.07
N PRO A 25 -7.71 3.25 -12.99
CA PRO A 25 -7.13 3.39 -14.31
C PRO A 25 -7.99 4.29 -15.21
N ASP A 26 -7.33 5.12 -15.99
CA ASP A 26 -7.89 5.96 -17.04
C ASP A 26 -7.18 5.57 -18.35
N ILE A 27 -7.92 4.96 -19.29
CA ILE A 27 -7.35 4.39 -20.52
C ILE A 27 -7.25 5.49 -21.56
N MET A 28 -6.03 5.96 -21.82
CA MET A 28 -5.76 7.03 -22.77
C MET A 28 -5.99 6.55 -24.22
N PRO A 29 -6.32 7.45 -25.18
CA PRO A 29 -6.58 7.07 -26.58
C PRO A 29 -5.40 6.38 -27.32
N ASN A 30 -4.18 6.47 -26.78
CA ASN A 30 -2.99 5.77 -27.28
C ASN A 30 -2.82 4.34 -26.67
N GLY A 31 -3.79 3.85 -25.90
CA GLY A 31 -3.74 2.56 -25.22
C GLY A 31 -2.92 2.53 -23.92
N SER A 32 -2.34 3.66 -23.48
CA SER A 32 -1.60 3.72 -22.21
C SER A 32 -2.52 3.99 -21.01
N THR A 33 -2.20 3.44 -19.84
CA THR A 33 -2.96 3.68 -18.61
C THR A 33 -2.41 4.88 -17.85
N ARG A 34 -3.28 5.84 -17.55
CA ARG A 34 -3.03 6.87 -16.53
C ARG A 34 -3.65 6.42 -15.20
N TRP A 35 -2.84 6.35 -14.17
CA TRP A 35 -3.30 6.02 -12.81
C TRP A 35 -3.69 7.29 -12.07
N ASN A 36 -4.96 7.39 -11.67
CA ASN A 36 -5.48 8.55 -10.95
C ASN A 36 -5.82 8.16 -9.51
N ILE A 37 -5.32 8.92 -8.53
CA ILE A 37 -5.77 8.79 -7.14
C ILE A 37 -7.19 9.33 -7.06
N ARG A 38 -8.12 8.49 -6.61
CA ARG A 38 -9.50 8.86 -6.29
C ARG A 38 -9.69 8.85 -4.78
N GLN A 39 -10.68 9.61 -4.30
CA GLN A 39 -10.99 9.74 -2.88
C GLN A 39 -12.47 9.51 -2.64
N MET A 40 -12.81 8.99 -1.47
CA MET A 40 -14.17 8.84 -0.97
C MET A 40 -14.22 9.26 0.50
N ALA A 41 -14.98 10.31 0.78
CA ALA A 41 -15.37 10.63 2.16
C ALA A 41 -16.62 9.82 2.52
N THR A 42 -16.64 9.21 3.70
CA THR A 42 -17.83 8.52 4.22
C THR A 42 -18.10 8.96 5.65
N TYR A 43 -19.34 9.36 5.91
CA TYR A 43 -19.95 9.44 7.23
C TYR A 43 -20.94 8.29 7.41
N HIS A 44 -20.90 7.67 8.57
CA HIS A 44 -21.82 6.62 9.00
C HIS A 44 -22.31 6.89 10.42
N SER A 45 -23.57 6.59 10.71
CA SER A 45 -24.08 6.43 12.07
C SER A 45 -25.01 5.24 12.21
N PHE A 46 -24.96 4.56 13.35
CA PHE A 46 -25.82 3.43 13.71
C PHE A 46 -26.49 3.65 15.06
N ASP A 47 -27.82 3.53 15.12
CA ASP A 47 -28.62 3.67 16.33
C ASP A 47 -28.93 2.29 16.93
N PHE A 48 -28.41 2.01 18.13
CA PHE A 48 -28.49 0.67 18.73
C PHE A 48 -29.88 0.27 19.25
N VAL A 49 -30.79 1.23 19.43
CA VAL A 49 -32.13 1.00 19.96
C VAL A 49 -33.13 0.69 18.83
N THR A 50 -32.95 1.33 17.67
CA THR A 50 -33.83 1.17 16.50
C THR A 50 -33.24 0.30 15.40
N GLY A 51 -31.95 -0.04 15.47
CA GLY A 51 -31.24 -0.80 14.44
C GLY A 51 -31.02 -0.04 13.13
N LYS A 52 -31.26 1.27 13.11
CA LYS A 52 -31.18 2.10 11.89
C LYS A 52 -29.76 2.57 11.64
N ALA A 53 -29.32 2.42 10.39
CA ALA A 53 -28.07 2.96 9.89
C ALA A 53 -28.33 4.17 8.96
N VAL A 54 -27.45 5.16 9.00
CA VAL A 54 -27.38 6.27 8.03
C VAL A 54 -26.01 6.26 7.39
N TRP A 55 -25.97 6.35 6.06
CA TRP A 55 -24.76 6.37 5.25
C TRP A 55 -24.75 7.61 4.36
N ILE A 56 -23.65 8.34 4.37
CA ILE A 56 -23.38 9.47 3.47
C ILE A 56 -21.97 9.26 2.91
N SER A 57 -21.88 8.76 1.69
CA SER A 57 -20.62 8.57 0.97
C SER A 57 -20.54 9.52 -0.21
N ILE A 58 -19.45 10.29 -0.29
CA ILE A 58 -19.19 11.30 -1.32
C ILE A 58 -17.98 10.85 -2.14
N LYS A 59 -18.21 10.58 -3.43
CA LYS A 59 -17.22 10.18 -4.43
C LYS A 59 -17.60 10.76 -5.79
N ALA A 60 -16.62 10.99 -6.66
CA ALA A 60 -16.80 11.68 -7.95
C ALA A 60 -17.28 10.77 -9.12
N ASN A 61 -17.61 9.51 -8.86
CA ASN A 61 -18.19 8.56 -9.82
C ASN A 61 -18.94 7.44 -9.07
N ASP A 62 -19.81 6.71 -9.78
CA ASP A 62 -20.79 5.80 -9.20
C ASP A 62 -20.25 4.47 -8.67
N VAL A 63 -18.94 4.19 -8.83
CA VAL A 63 -18.27 2.93 -8.49
C VAL A 63 -18.66 2.35 -7.11
N ILE A 64 -18.80 3.20 -6.09
CA ILE A 64 -19.20 2.77 -4.73
C ILE A 64 -20.72 2.57 -4.62
N SER A 65 -21.52 3.38 -5.32
CA SER A 65 -22.97 3.20 -5.42
C SER A 65 -23.29 1.85 -6.07
N ASP A 66 -22.64 1.54 -7.19
CA ASP A 66 -22.85 0.30 -7.94
C ASP A 66 -22.33 -0.93 -7.18
N ARG A 67 -21.16 -0.83 -6.53
CA ARG A 67 -20.66 -1.89 -5.62
C ARG A 67 -21.64 -2.20 -4.49
N VAL A 68 -22.31 -1.20 -3.92
CA VAL A 68 -23.31 -1.40 -2.86
C VAL A 68 -24.59 -2.03 -3.42
N LYS A 69 -25.05 -1.63 -4.62
CA LYS A 69 -26.19 -2.27 -5.32
C LYS A 69 -25.89 -3.74 -5.64
N GLU A 70 -24.71 -4.02 -6.19
CA GLU A 70 -24.25 -5.38 -6.51
C GLU A 70 -24.17 -6.23 -5.24
N ALA A 71 -23.51 -5.73 -4.20
CA ALA A 71 -23.41 -6.43 -2.92
C ALA A 71 -24.80 -6.69 -2.29
N ALA A 72 -25.75 -5.76 -2.40
CA ALA A 72 -27.12 -5.96 -1.94
C ALA A 72 -27.86 -7.07 -2.72
N SER A 73 -27.49 -7.32 -3.99
CA SER A 73 -28.02 -8.44 -4.78
C SER A 73 -27.34 -9.80 -4.53
N GLN A 74 -26.16 -9.82 -3.91
CA GLN A 74 -25.31 -11.02 -3.76
C GLN A 74 -25.10 -11.47 -2.31
N LEU A 75 -25.22 -10.57 -1.33
CA LEU A 75 -24.88 -10.84 0.08
C LEU A 75 -26.15 -10.88 0.95
N PRO A 76 -26.54 -12.04 1.52
CA PRO A 76 -27.71 -12.14 2.40
C PRO A 76 -27.66 -11.23 3.64
N ALA A 77 -26.47 -10.74 4.02
CA ALA A 77 -26.31 -9.76 5.09
C ALA A 77 -26.80 -8.34 4.73
N LEU A 78 -27.22 -8.09 3.49
CA LEU A 78 -27.77 -6.83 2.99
C LEU A 78 -29.23 -6.99 2.50
N ASP A 79 -29.81 -8.18 2.66
CA ASP A 79 -31.19 -8.50 2.31
C ASP A 79 -32.18 -7.78 3.26
N PRO A 80 -33.26 -7.16 2.76
CA PRO A 80 -34.30 -6.52 3.58
C PRO A 80 -34.85 -7.37 4.74
N GLU A 81 -34.96 -8.70 4.60
CA GLU A 81 -35.39 -9.58 5.69
C GLU A 81 -34.37 -9.62 6.83
N PHE A 82 -33.07 -9.62 6.52
CA PHE A 82 -32.02 -9.57 7.54
C PHE A 82 -31.90 -8.17 8.17
N LEU A 83 -32.21 -7.10 7.43
CA LEU A 83 -32.24 -5.72 7.94
C LEU A 83 -33.43 -5.42 8.89
N SER A 84 -34.33 -6.38 9.10
CA SER A 84 -35.49 -6.26 9.99
C SER A 84 -35.15 -6.17 11.49
N ASN A 85 -33.95 -6.57 11.90
CA ASN A 85 -33.53 -6.69 13.30
C ASN A 85 -32.16 -6.04 13.55
N CYS A 86 -31.91 -5.63 14.80
CA CYS A 86 -30.75 -4.83 15.15
C CYS A 86 -29.41 -5.57 14.90
N SER A 87 -29.34 -6.86 15.23
CA SER A 87 -28.18 -7.72 14.91
C SER A 87 -27.89 -7.83 13.41
N GLY A 88 -28.92 -7.99 12.58
CA GLY A 88 -28.79 -8.06 11.13
C GLY A 88 -28.30 -6.73 10.54
N SER A 89 -28.91 -5.60 10.93
CA SER A 89 -28.49 -4.26 10.49
C SER A 89 -27.10 -3.86 10.99
N PHE A 90 -26.66 -4.33 12.15
CA PHE A 90 -25.27 -4.18 12.59
C PHE A 90 -24.31 -5.05 11.76
N SER A 91 -24.72 -6.27 11.41
CA SER A 91 -23.94 -7.14 10.51
C SER A 91 -23.82 -6.56 9.09
N ALA A 92 -24.90 -5.97 8.57
CA ALA A 92 -24.93 -5.20 7.32
C ALA A 92 -23.98 -4.01 7.36
N THR A 93 -23.93 -3.32 8.50
CA THR A 93 -23.05 -2.17 8.74
C THR A 93 -21.57 -2.58 8.65
N LEU A 94 -21.18 -3.68 9.31
CA LEU A 94 -19.82 -4.23 9.20
C LEU A 94 -19.48 -4.63 7.75
N VAL A 95 -20.41 -5.24 7.02
CA VAL A 95 -20.22 -5.60 5.59
C VAL A 95 -20.07 -4.35 4.72
N THR A 96 -20.85 -3.30 4.94
CA THR A 96 -20.79 -2.06 4.16
C THR A 96 -19.48 -1.31 4.39
N HIS A 97 -18.95 -1.30 5.62
CA HIS A 97 -17.60 -0.82 5.89
C HIS A 97 -16.52 -1.64 5.15
N LEU A 98 -16.68 -2.96 5.01
CA LEU A 98 -15.73 -3.79 4.25
C LEU A 98 -15.74 -3.49 2.75
N LEU A 99 -16.92 -3.26 2.14
CA LEU A 99 -17.01 -2.86 0.73
C LEU A 99 -16.21 -1.56 0.47
N ASN A 100 -16.33 -0.60 1.39
CA ASN A 100 -15.61 0.66 1.36
C ASN A 100 -14.09 0.51 1.59
N ILE A 101 -13.69 -0.37 2.51
CA ILE A 101 -12.29 -0.63 2.86
C ILE A 101 -11.57 -1.45 1.78
N GLU A 102 -12.20 -2.48 1.22
CA GLU A 102 -11.56 -3.33 0.21
C GLU A 102 -11.32 -2.59 -1.12
N TRP A 103 -12.13 -1.57 -1.42
CA TRP A 103 -11.85 -0.63 -2.51
C TRP A 103 -10.50 0.12 -2.35
N CYS A 104 -9.96 0.29 -1.13
CA CYS A 104 -8.69 1.02 -0.94
C CYS A 104 -7.43 0.18 -1.26
N ASP A 105 -7.53 -1.14 -1.42
CA ASP A 105 -6.43 -2.01 -1.91
C ASP A 105 -6.57 -2.38 -3.40
N GLU A 106 -7.67 -1.98 -4.03
CA GLU A 106 -7.92 -2.27 -5.45
C GLU A 106 -6.94 -1.56 -6.39
N ASN A 107 -6.66 -2.23 -7.52
CA ASN A 107 -5.77 -1.81 -8.61
C ASN A 107 -4.30 -1.51 -8.25
N TRP A 108 -3.91 -1.28 -6.99
CA TRP A 108 -2.53 -0.94 -6.60
C TRP A 108 -1.49 -1.94 -7.11
N ARG A 109 -1.84 -3.24 -7.21
CA ARG A 109 -0.97 -4.26 -7.83
C ARG A 109 -0.68 -3.96 -9.30
N GLN A 110 -1.71 -3.61 -10.07
CA GLN A 110 -1.58 -3.31 -11.50
C GLN A 110 -0.85 -2.00 -11.71
N CYS A 111 -1.19 -0.98 -10.90
CA CYS A 111 -0.55 0.32 -10.87
C CYS A 111 0.96 0.23 -10.60
N ILE A 112 1.39 -0.41 -9.51
CA ILE A 112 2.82 -0.54 -9.18
C ILE A 112 3.55 -1.39 -10.23
N ASN A 113 2.92 -2.43 -10.78
CA ASN A 113 3.52 -3.25 -11.84
C ASN A 113 3.71 -2.46 -13.17
N ASP A 114 2.78 -1.58 -13.55
CA ASP A 114 2.90 -0.71 -14.73
C ASP A 114 4.03 0.31 -14.54
N ILE A 115 4.03 1.02 -13.40
CA ILE A 115 5.10 1.98 -13.06
C ILE A 115 6.47 1.29 -12.97
N GLU A 116 6.54 0.07 -12.43
CA GLU A 116 7.76 -0.75 -12.44
C GLU A 116 8.19 -1.13 -13.86
N SER A 117 7.26 -1.56 -14.73
CA SER A 117 7.58 -1.91 -16.12
C SER A 117 8.17 -0.71 -16.87
N ARG A 118 7.55 0.46 -16.74
CA ARG A 118 7.99 1.72 -17.34
C ARG A 118 9.35 2.17 -16.81
N ALA A 119 9.55 2.13 -15.48
CA ALA A 119 10.83 2.42 -14.84
C ALA A 119 11.95 1.49 -15.33
N ARG A 120 11.71 0.17 -15.34
CA ARG A 120 12.67 -0.83 -15.85
C ARG A 120 13.01 -0.59 -17.32
N GLY A 121 12.03 -0.24 -18.16
CA GLY A 121 12.24 0.05 -19.59
C GLY A 121 13.25 1.18 -19.82
N ILE A 122 13.19 2.25 -19.02
CA ILE A 122 14.15 3.37 -19.08
C ILE A 122 15.51 2.95 -18.50
N LEU A 123 15.52 2.28 -17.34
CA LEU A 123 16.76 1.89 -16.65
C LEU A 123 17.59 0.85 -17.45
N VAL A 124 16.96 -0.04 -18.20
CA VAL A 124 17.68 -1.04 -19.04
C VAL A 124 18.42 -0.38 -20.19
N LYS A 125 17.90 0.69 -20.79
CA LYS A 125 18.62 1.48 -21.81
C LYS A 125 19.90 2.09 -21.23
N ALA A 126 19.76 2.80 -20.10
CA ALA A 126 20.87 3.43 -19.39
C ALA A 126 21.97 2.42 -18.96
N GLN A 127 21.57 1.19 -18.61
CA GLN A 127 22.52 0.12 -18.28
C GLN A 127 23.18 -0.50 -19.52
N SER A 128 22.44 -0.64 -20.62
CA SER A 128 22.96 -1.24 -21.86
C SER A 128 24.02 -0.35 -22.51
N GLY A 129 23.80 0.98 -22.57
CA GLY A 129 24.78 1.95 -23.06
C GLY A 129 26.11 1.97 -22.28
N ARG A 130 26.14 1.44 -21.05
CA ARG A 130 27.38 1.27 -20.27
C ARG A 130 28.14 -0.03 -20.62
N ILE A 131 27.45 -1.09 -21.04
CA ILE A 131 28.10 -2.38 -21.34
C ILE A 131 29.03 -2.24 -22.56
N ASP A 132 28.63 -1.47 -23.56
CA ASP A 132 29.44 -1.18 -24.75
C ASP A 132 30.70 -0.33 -24.45
N GLN A 133 30.79 0.32 -23.29
CA GLN A 133 32.02 0.97 -22.81
C GLN A 133 33.00 0.00 -22.12
N GLN A 134 32.59 -1.25 -21.84
CA GLN A 134 33.37 -2.20 -21.03
C GLN A 134 33.52 -3.56 -21.71
N SER A 135 34.18 -3.59 -22.87
CA SER A 135 34.70 -4.84 -23.48
C SER A 135 35.97 -4.60 -24.31
N PRO A 136 37.06 -5.28 -23.94
CA PRO A 136 37.60 -6.35 -24.80
C PRO A 136 36.90 -7.70 -24.53
N PRO A 137 36.94 -8.67 -25.46
CA PRO A 137 36.04 -9.83 -25.41
C PRO A 137 36.42 -10.92 -24.40
N ASN A 138 35.39 -11.63 -23.93
CA ASN A 138 35.39 -12.74 -22.96
C ASN A 138 35.60 -12.28 -21.49
N ILE A 139 34.90 -12.80 -20.47
CA ILE A 139 34.57 -14.21 -20.19
C ILE A 139 33.21 -14.36 -19.43
N LEU A 140 32.53 -15.49 -19.71
CA LEU A 140 31.40 -16.13 -18.98
C LEU A 140 30.04 -15.41 -18.85
N SER A 141 29.00 -16.05 -19.39
CA SER A 141 27.60 -15.78 -19.07
C SER A 141 27.23 -16.23 -17.66
N SER A 142 26.53 -15.39 -16.89
CA SER A 142 25.76 -15.81 -15.72
C SER A 142 24.44 -15.03 -15.61
N LYS A 143 23.31 -15.70 -15.89
CA LYS A 143 21.97 -15.18 -15.60
C LYS A 143 21.57 -15.59 -14.18
N PRO A 144 21.19 -14.68 -13.27
CA PRO A 144 20.51 -15.05 -12.03
C PRO A 144 18.99 -15.18 -12.26
N PRO A 145 18.38 -16.37 -12.14
CA PRO A 145 16.93 -16.53 -12.24
C PRO A 145 16.26 -16.19 -10.90
N LEU A 146 15.57 -15.05 -10.81
CA LEU A 146 14.67 -14.76 -9.70
C LEU A 146 13.30 -15.42 -9.93
N THR A 147 13.25 -16.75 -9.79
CA THR A 147 12.02 -17.55 -9.91
C THR A 147 11.78 -18.36 -8.64
N CYS A 148 10.85 -17.93 -7.80
CA CYS A 148 10.38 -18.71 -6.66
C CYS A 148 9.23 -19.63 -7.09
N GLN A 149 9.54 -20.76 -7.73
CA GLN A 149 8.63 -21.90 -7.78
C GLN A 149 8.87 -22.77 -6.54
N GLY A 150 7.80 -23.18 -5.87
CA GLY A 150 7.84 -24.17 -4.80
C GLY A 150 7.30 -25.50 -5.30
N GLU A 151 8.03 -26.58 -5.06
CA GLU A 151 7.60 -27.96 -5.30
C GLU A 151 7.68 -28.78 -4.00
N SER A 152 7.07 -29.97 -4.00
CA SER A 152 6.69 -30.71 -2.78
C SER A 152 7.59 -31.92 -2.43
N PHE A 153 7.38 -32.42 -1.20
CA PHE A 153 8.02 -33.58 -0.55
C PHE A 153 8.05 -34.89 -1.37
N PRO A 154 8.97 -35.83 -1.05
CA PRO A 154 8.78 -36.81 0.05
C PRO A 154 9.97 -36.81 1.04
N GLY A 155 9.93 -37.23 2.32
CA GLY A 155 9.40 -38.44 2.99
C GLY A 155 10.59 -39.16 3.71
N THR A 156 10.51 -39.93 4.81
CA THR A 156 9.41 -40.34 5.72
C THR A 156 10.02 -40.93 7.05
N HIS A 157 9.28 -40.91 8.17
CA HIS A 157 9.57 -41.55 9.50
C HIS A 157 10.74 -40.94 10.34
N SER A 158 10.84 -41.08 11.68
CA SER A 158 10.06 -41.89 12.65
C SER A 158 9.93 -41.25 14.07
N THR A 159 8.71 -41.31 14.63
CA THR A 159 8.28 -41.50 16.04
C THR A 159 9.19 -41.08 17.23
N LYS A 160 8.69 -40.18 18.10
CA LYS A 160 8.32 -40.48 19.52
C LYS A 160 7.60 -39.35 20.27
N GLU A 161 6.85 -39.76 21.30
CA GLU A 161 6.15 -38.98 22.34
C GLU A 161 7.15 -38.18 23.22
N SER A 162 6.77 -37.25 24.11
CA SER A 162 5.55 -37.18 24.94
C SER A 162 5.18 -35.76 25.46
N ASP A 163 4.02 -35.69 26.13
CA ASP A 163 3.47 -34.72 27.10
C ASP A 163 4.42 -33.63 27.71
N GLU A 164 3.99 -32.42 28.13
CA GLU A 164 2.88 -32.17 29.07
C GLU A 164 2.52 -30.65 29.28
N LYS A 165 1.31 -30.37 29.80
CA LYS A 165 0.83 -29.22 30.63
C LYS A 165 1.29 -27.75 30.41
N SER A 166 0.31 -26.90 30.07
CA SER A 166 0.09 -25.52 30.63
C SER A 166 -0.33 -25.59 32.13
N PRO A 167 -0.31 -24.52 32.99
CA PRO A 167 -0.87 -23.17 32.69
C PRO A 167 -0.41 -21.91 33.52
N SER A 168 -1.10 -20.77 33.28
CA SER A 168 -1.70 -19.86 34.31
C SER A 168 -0.98 -18.59 34.86
N ARG A 169 -1.65 -17.42 34.68
CA ARG A 169 -1.74 -16.21 35.58
C ARG A 169 -0.51 -15.29 35.74
N SER A 170 -0.57 -14.02 36.22
CA SER A 170 -1.68 -13.05 36.51
C SER A 170 -1.16 -11.62 36.82
N GLY A 171 -1.94 -10.56 36.55
CA GLY A 171 -1.79 -9.20 37.14
C GLY A 171 -0.98 -8.19 36.29
N PHE A 172 -1.14 -6.86 36.42
CA PHE A 172 -1.80 -6.03 37.48
C PHE A 172 -2.54 -4.77 36.92
N ARG A 173 -3.17 -4.00 37.83
CA ARG A 173 -3.89 -2.70 37.63
C ARG A 173 -3.05 -1.55 38.26
N LYS A 174 -3.20 -0.22 38.03
CA LYS A 174 -4.11 0.68 37.25
C LYS A 174 -3.22 1.93 36.83
N THR A 175 -3.57 3.18 36.49
CA THR A 175 -4.78 4.03 36.62
C THR A 175 -4.81 5.20 35.59
N VAL A 176 -6.04 5.59 35.21
CA VAL A 176 -6.59 6.83 34.60
C VAL A 176 -5.88 8.19 34.84
N LEU A 177 -5.81 9.04 33.80
CA LEU A 177 -6.34 10.44 33.80
C LEU A 177 -6.63 10.97 32.37
N HIS A 178 -7.51 11.96 32.22
CA HIS A 178 -7.97 12.51 30.92
C HIS A 178 -7.49 13.96 30.65
N SER A 179 -7.16 14.29 29.40
CA SER A 179 -7.73 15.43 28.65
C SER A 179 -7.15 15.54 27.22
N PRO A 180 -7.88 16.14 26.26
CA PRO A 180 -7.49 16.15 24.84
C PRO A 180 -6.54 17.31 24.48
N SER A 181 -5.60 17.06 23.57
CA SER A 181 -4.90 18.11 22.81
C SER A 181 -4.49 17.60 21.43
N GLN A 182 -4.44 18.51 20.46
CA GLN A 182 -4.20 18.21 19.05
C GLN A 182 -2.77 17.68 18.83
N LEU A 183 -2.61 16.58 18.08
CA LEU A 183 -1.30 16.16 17.58
C LEU A 183 -1.33 15.67 16.14
N ILE A 184 -0.50 16.31 15.33
CA ILE A 184 0.01 15.83 14.04
C ILE A 184 0.66 14.44 14.25
N PRO A 185 0.46 13.46 13.34
CA PRO A 185 1.08 12.14 13.48
C PRO A 185 2.60 12.21 13.61
N LYS A 186 3.13 11.59 14.67
CA LYS A 186 4.58 11.53 14.92
C LYS A 186 5.23 10.51 13.98
N GLN A 187 6.33 10.93 13.35
CA GLN A 187 7.14 10.14 12.40
C GLN A 187 7.38 8.70 12.89
N LEU A 188 6.88 7.71 12.14
CA LEU A 188 7.12 6.28 12.40
C LEU A 188 8.57 5.92 12.06
N ARG A 189 9.44 6.02 13.07
CA ARG A 189 10.89 5.82 12.95
C ARG A 189 11.27 4.33 12.87
N PHE A 190 10.95 3.69 11.75
CA PHE A 190 11.35 2.31 11.47
C PHE A 190 12.88 2.13 11.56
N LYS A 191 13.31 1.03 12.18
CA LYS A 191 14.75 0.72 12.33
C LYS A 191 15.35 0.35 10.97
N LYS A 192 16.48 0.95 10.64
CA LYS A 192 17.25 0.67 9.42
C LYS A 192 17.76 -0.76 9.46
N ALA A 193 17.41 -1.58 8.47
CA ALA A 193 18.01 -2.89 8.25
C ALA A 193 19.43 -2.74 7.66
N ASP A 194 20.30 -3.70 7.92
CA ASP A 194 21.70 -3.61 7.52
C ASP A 194 21.89 -3.63 6.00
N VAL A 195 22.56 -2.60 5.49
CA VAL A 195 22.95 -2.50 4.07
C VAL A 195 24.29 -3.16 3.89
N VAL A 196 24.36 -4.17 3.03
CA VAL A 196 25.61 -4.86 2.67
C VAL A 196 26.59 -3.85 2.06
N ARG A 197 27.70 -3.62 2.77
CA ARG A 197 28.69 -2.58 2.47
C ARG A 197 29.60 -3.01 1.33
N VAL A 198 29.26 -2.64 0.08
CA VAL A 198 30.17 -2.79 -1.06
C VAL A 198 31.35 -1.83 -0.88
N SER A 199 32.58 -2.37 -0.87
CA SER A 199 33.80 -1.57 -0.65
C SER A 199 34.21 -0.77 -1.88
N SER A 200 33.94 0.53 -1.86
CA SER A 200 34.52 1.52 -2.78
C SER A 200 36.04 1.64 -2.55
N ARG A 201 36.85 0.85 -3.28
CA ARG A 201 38.30 1.03 -3.30
C ARG A 201 38.65 2.28 -4.11
N LEU A 202 39.14 3.32 -3.44
CA LEU A 202 39.82 4.43 -4.09
C LEU A 202 41.11 3.90 -4.75
N LEU A 203 41.27 4.13 -6.05
CA LEU A 203 42.53 3.89 -6.76
C LEU A 203 43.15 5.25 -7.14
N HIS A 204 44.47 5.33 -7.01
CA HIS A 204 45.24 6.54 -7.29
C HIS A 204 45.51 6.70 -8.80
N PRO A 205 45.71 7.93 -9.31
CA PRO A 205 45.84 8.18 -10.74
C PRO A 205 47.20 7.73 -11.27
N SER A 206 47.23 6.62 -12.00
CA SER A 206 48.34 6.32 -12.91
C SER A 206 48.29 7.27 -14.11
N ARG A 207 49.35 8.04 -14.31
CA ARG A 207 49.51 8.85 -15.53
C ARG A 207 49.76 7.94 -16.72
N HIS A 208 48.97 8.10 -17.77
CA HIS A 208 49.32 7.69 -19.12
C HIS A 208 48.88 8.80 -20.07
N ASP A 209 49.84 9.40 -20.77
CA ASP A 209 49.56 10.08 -22.02
C ASP A 209 49.33 8.99 -23.08
N ASP A 210 48.18 9.02 -23.76
CA ASP A 210 48.07 8.56 -25.14
C ASP A 210 46.91 9.27 -25.86
N ASN A 211 47.11 9.64 -27.12
CA ASN A 211 46.17 10.40 -27.93
C ASN A 211 45.23 9.47 -28.73
N THR A 212 44.39 8.73 -28.03
CA THR A 212 43.41 7.81 -28.65
C THR A 212 42.02 8.46 -28.70
N TYR A 213 41.60 8.91 -29.90
CA TYR A 213 40.41 9.77 -30.11
C TYR A 213 39.03 9.11 -30.46
N PRO A 214 38.77 7.78 -30.39
CA PRO A 214 37.46 7.21 -30.74
C PRO A 214 36.42 7.26 -29.61
N ASP A 215 36.86 7.27 -28.34
CA ASP A 215 36.00 7.17 -27.14
C ASP A 215 34.92 8.27 -27.07
N ARG A 216 35.24 9.46 -27.58
CA ARG A 216 34.33 10.61 -27.61
C ARG A 216 33.09 10.36 -28.47
N GLU A 217 33.23 9.65 -29.59
CA GLU A 217 32.09 9.36 -30.48
C GLU A 217 31.16 8.29 -29.90
N GLN A 218 31.71 7.29 -29.21
CA GLN A 218 30.91 6.28 -28.50
C GLN A 218 30.19 6.90 -27.30
N SER A 219 30.90 7.68 -26.47
CA SER A 219 30.30 8.37 -25.33
C SER A 219 29.19 9.36 -25.73
N LEU A 220 29.30 10.03 -26.89
CA LEU A 220 28.23 10.86 -27.43
C LEU A 220 27.03 10.03 -27.93
N LYS A 221 27.25 8.91 -28.64
CA LYS A 221 26.18 7.99 -29.07
C LYS A 221 25.47 7.31 -27.89
N ILE A 222 26.17 7.15 -26.76
CA ILE A 222 25.58 6.62 -25.52
C ILE A 222 24.69 7.67 -24.84
N LEU A 223 25.05 8.95 -24.84
CA LEU A 223 24.11 10.01 -24.43
C LEU A 223 22.93 10.14 -25.40
N ASP A 224 23.15 9.96 -26.71
CA ASP A 224 22.08 9.94 -27.72
C ASP A 224 21.07 8.78 -27.46
N SER A 225 21.51 7.73 -26.76
CA SER A 225 20.67 6.60 -26.30
C SER A 225 19.91 6.86 -24.99
N PHE A 226 20.19 7.96 -24.28
CA PHE A 226 19.50 8.34 -23.04
C PHE A 226 19.06 9.82 -23.07
N SER A 227 17.82 10.03 -23.46
CA SER A 227 17.27 11.36 -23.67
C SER A 227 17.02 12.14 -22.37
N PHE A 228 16.99 13.47 -22.47
CA PHE A 228 16.50 14.35 -21.40
C PHE A 228 15.04 14.02 -21.02
N GLU A 229 14.21 13.62 -21.99
CA GLU A 229 12.83 13.17 -21.75
C GLU A 229 12.80 11.95 -20.82
N GLU A 230 13.71 10.99 -20.98
CA GLU A 230 13.79 9.81 -20.11
C GLU A 230 14.22 10.15 -18.68
N LEU A 231 15.08 11.17 -18.48
CA LEU A 231 15.36 11.70 -17.15
C LEU A 231 14.11 12.35 -16.52
N GLN A 232 13.35 13.14 -17.30
CA GLN A 232 12.09 13.73 -16.86
C GLN A 232 11.05 12.65 -16.52
N GLN A 233 10.95 11.58 -17.33
CA GLN A 233 10.07 10.45 -17.05
C GLN A 233 10.48 9.71 -15.77
N LEU A 234 11.78 9.44 -15.53
CA LEU A 234 12.25 8.88 -14.25
C LEU A 234 11.93 9.80 -13.06
N HIS A 235 11.96 11.12 -13.25
CA HIS A 235 11.58 12.08 -12.21
C HIS A 235 10.09 11.97 -11.87
N PHE A 236 9.22 12.11 -12.88
CA PHE A 236 7.78 12.00 -12.76
C PHE A 236 7.33 10.67 -12.14
N LEU A 237 7.92 9.54 -12.55
CA LEU A 237 7.62 8.22 -11.97
C LEU A 237 8.00 8.15 -10.48
N SER A 238 9.02 8.89 -10.03
CA SER A 238 9.40 8.97 -8.62
C SER A 238 8.38 9.77 -7.81
N GLU A 239 8.02 10.97 -8.27
CA GLU A 239 7.05 11.85 -7.59
C GLU A 239 5.67 11.17 -7.48
N LEU A 240 5.28 10.42 -8.52
CA LEU A 240 4.08 9.61 -8.54
C LEU A 240 4.13 8.47 -7.51
N LEU A 241 5.28 7.79 -7.38
CA LEU A 241 5.49 6.74 -6.38
C LEU A 241 5.53 7.29 -4.94
N GLU A 242 6.11 8.46 -4.71
CA GLU A 242 6.07 9.15 -3.41
C GLU A 242 4.63 9.52 -3.02
N SER A 243 3.84 10.03 -3.97
CA SER A 243 2.41 10.28 -3.80
C SER A 243 1.64 8.99 -3.47
N PHE A 244 1.91 7.90 -4.17
CA PHE A 244 1.32 6.59 -3.91
C PHE A 244 1.69 6.03 -2.53
N GLN A 245 2.95 6.18 -2.08
CA GLN A 245 3.36 5.78 -0.74
C GLN A 245 2.55 6.53 0.33
N LEU A 246 2.46 7.86 0.21
CA LEU A 246 1.72 8.70 1.15
C LEU A 246 0.23 8.29 1.22
N VAL A 247 -0.40 8.03 0.08
CA VAL A 247 -1.80 7.60 0.02
C VAL A 247 -1.99 6.27 0.78
N MET A 248 -1.18 5.25 0.49
CA MET A 248 -1.30 3.95 1.15
C MET A 248 -0.98 4.02 2.66
N GLU A 249 -0.09 4.92 3.09
CA GLU A 249 0.20 5.15 4.51
C GLU A 249 -0.97 5.86 5.22
N LEU A 250 -1.68 6.77 4.54
CA LEU A 250 -2.91 7.40 5.06
C LEU A 250 -4.09 6.42 5.15
N ASP A 251 -4.29 5.57 4.15
CA ASP A 251 -5.38 4.58 4.16
C ASP A 251 -5.09 3.43 5.15
N TYR A 252 -3.82 3.06 5.36
CA TYR A 252 -3.40 2.16 6.45
C TYR A 252 -3.76 2.71 7.83
N GLN A 253 -3.50 4.00 8.09
CA GLN A 253 -3.89 4.65 9.34
C GLN A 253 -5.42 4.71 9.46
N THR A 254 -6.11 5.12 8.41
CA THR A 254 -7.59 5.18 8.38
C THR A 254 -8.24 3.82 8.72
N MET A 255 -7.69 2.71 8.19
CA MET A 255 -8.10 1.36 8.56
C MET A 255 -7.80 1.00 10.03
N SER A 256 -6.71 1.51 10.60
CA SER A 256 -6.38 1.33 12.01
C SER A 256 -7.41 2.02 12.89
N ASP A 257 -7.72 3.29 12.60
CA ASP A 257 -8.68 4.12 13.33
C ASP A 257 -10.08 3.49 13.32
N ILE A 258 -10.53 2.97 12.17
CA ILE A 258 -11.81 2.24 12.05
C ILE A 258 -11.79 0.95 12.88
N SER A 259 -10.69 0.18 12.83
CA SER A 259 -10.57 -1.08 13.57
C SER A 259 -10.55 -0.86 15.09
N GLU A 260 -9.85 0.17 15.57
CA GLU A 260 -9.80 0.58 16.98
C GLU A 260 -11.17 1.08 17.46
N CYS A 261 -11.82 1.97 16.70
CA CYS A 261 -13.15 2.50 17.01
C CYS A 261 -14.21 1.40 17.16
N TYR A 262 -14.21 0.40 16.27
CA TYR A 262 -15.10 -0.76 16.37
C TYR A 262 -14.68 -1.77 17.45
N LEU A 263 -13.38 -1.91 17.77
CA LEU A 263 -12.90 -2.73 18.88
C LEU A 263 -13.35 -2.17 20.23
N ASP A 264 -13.19 -0.87 20.44
CA ASP A 264 -13.62 -0.19 21.67
C ASP A 264 -15.14 -0.27 21.85
N LEU A 265 -15.90 -0.04 20.77
CA LEU A 265 -17.35 -0.26 20.76
C LEU A 265 -17.71 -1.70 21.19
N TRP A 266 -17.01 -2.71 20.65
CA TRP A 266 -17.27 -4.12 20.95
C TRP A 266 -16.97 -4.48 22.41
N ASN A 267 -15.94 -3.86 22.98
CA ASN A 267 -15.54 -4.05 24.38
C ASN A 267 -16.41 -3.25 25.36
N HIS A 268 -17.01 -2.13 24.94
CA HIS A 268 -17.82 -1.25 25.78
C HIS A 268 -19.01 -1.97 26.42
N GLU A 269 -19.28 -1.75 27.71
CA GLU A 269 -20.30 -2.51 28.44
C GLU A 269 -21.72 -2.32 27.86
N ASP A 270 -22.06 -1.08 27.49
CA ASP A 270 -23.38 -0.69 26.97
C ASP A 270 -23.77 -1.27 25.59
N LEU A 271 -22.85 -1.83 24.81
CA LEU A 271 -23.20 -2.41 23.49
C LEU A 271 -24.14 -3.62 23.69
N PRO A 272 -25.34 -3.65 23.08
CA PRO A 272 -26.38 -4.64 23.36
C PRO A 272 -25.92 -6.10 23.29
N LYS A 273 -26.37 -6.89 24.26
CA LYS A 273 -26.05 -8.33 24.38
C LYS A 273 -26.50 -9.15 23.16
N GLU A 274 -27.59 -8.74 22.51
CA GLU A 274 -28.09 -9.33 21.26
C GLU A 274 -27.02 -9.23 20.15
N ILE A 275 -26.51 -8.01 19.88
CA ILE A 275 -25.42 -7.76 18.93
C ILE A 275 -24.17 -8.54 19.33
N LYS A 276 -23.77 -8.49 20.61
CA LYS A 276 -22.56 -9.21 21.09
C LYS A 276 -22.64 -10.72 20.88
N GLY A 277 -23.81 -11.34 21.02
CA GLY A 277 -24.04 -12.75 20.75
C GLY A 277 -24.06 -13.04 19.25
N ASN A 278 -25.01 -12.44 18.53
CA ASN A 278 -25.32 -12.78 17.14
C ASN A 278 -24.22 -12.35 16.17
N CYS A 279 -23.61 -11.17 16.39
CA CYS A 279 -22.66 -10.58 15.47
C CYS A 279 -21.20 -11.00 15.72
N ALA A 280 -20.91 -11.82 16.74
CA ALA A 280 -19.54 -12.17 17.14
C ALA A 280 -18.69 -12.73 15.98
N ASN A 281 -19.29 -13.60 15.14
CA ASN A 281 -18.62 -14.14 13.96
C ASN A 281 -18.40 -13.08 12.88
N LYS A 282 -19.35 -12.17 12.66
CA LYS A 282 -19.23 -11.07 11.69
C LYS A 282 -18.21 -10.02 12.13
N MET A 283 -18.13 -9.71 13.43
CA MET A 283 -17.09 -8.85 14.00
C MET A 283 -15.69 -9.49 13.93
N LYS A 284 -15.59 -10.83 14.07
CA LYS A 284 -14.34 -11.56 13.82
C LYS A 284 -13.95 -11.57 12.34
N GLU A 285 -14.92 -11.71 11.44
CA GLU A 285 -14.69 -11.62 9.98
C GLU A 285 -14.22 -10.21 9.58
N PHE A 286 -14.88 -9.18 10.11
CA PHE A 286 -14.60 -7.76 9.91
C PHE A 286 -13.14 -7.41 10.19
N ARG A 287 -12.68 -7.60 11.43
CA ARG A 287 -11.30 -7.32 11.82
C ARG A 287 -10.29 -8.10 10.97
N ARG A 288 -10.54 -9.39 10.72
CA ARG A 288 -9.67 -10.24 9.89
C ARG A 288 -9.53 -9.72 8.45
N ARG A 289 -10.58 -9.13 7.88
CA ARG A 289 -10.56 -8.54 6.53
C ARG A 289 -9.82 -7.20 6.53
N ILE A 290 -10.07 -6.32 7.51
CA ILE A 290 -9.28 -5.08 7.68
C ILE A 290 -7.78 -5.39 7.85
N GLU A 291 -7.42 -6.29 8.76
CA GLU A 291 -6.03 -6.74 8.96
C GLU A 291 -5.38 -7.25 7.68
N ARG A 292 -6.13 -7.94 6.82
CA ARG A 292 -5.65 -8.45 5.53
C ARG A 292 -5.38 -7.30 4.56
N THR A 293 -6.32 -6.36 4.41
CA THR A 293 -6.16 -5.17 3.56
C THR A 293 -4.98 -4.31 4.03
N GLN A 294 -4.82 -4.12 5.34
CA GLN A 294 -3.64 -3.46 5.93
C GLN A 294 -2.33 -4.18 5.61
N LYS A 295 -2.28 -5.52 5.73
CA LYS A 295 -1.10 -6.33 5.37
C LYS A 295 -0.79 -6.24 3.87
N ASN A 296 -1.80 -6.16 3.01
CA ASN A 296 -1.61 -5.91 1.58
C ASN A 296 -0.99 -4.53 1.32
N LEU A 297 -1.52 -3.45 1.92
CA LEU A 297 -0.94 -2.10 1.78
C LEU A 297 0.50 -2.04 2.29
N LEU A 298 0.84 -2.67 3.42
CA LEU A 298 2.24 -2.73 3.90
C LEU A 298 3.18 -3.39 2.89
N ILE A 299 2.73 -4.44 2.19
CA ILE A 299 3.50 -5.07 1.10
C ILE A 299 3.64 -4.09 -0.07
N ARG A 300 2.59 -3.37 -0.46
CA ARG A 300 2.64 -2.35 -1.53
C ARG A 300 3.60 -1.20 -1.20
N ILE A 301 3.55 -0.69 0.03
CA ILE A 301 4.45 0.35 0.55
C ILE A 301 5.91 -0.13 0.50
N ALA A 302 6.18 -1.39 0.85
CA ALA A 302 7.52 -1.98 0.74
C ALA A 302 7.99 -2.11 -0.73
N GLN A 303 7.09 -2.52 -1.65
CA GLN A 303 7.37 -2.54 -3.09
C GLN A 303 7.72 -1.14 -3.62
N VAL A 304 6.91 -0.12 -3.30
CA VAL A 304 7.13 1.28 -3.70
C VAL A 304 8.46 1.82 -3.16
N LYS A 305 8.81 1.54 -1.89
CA LYS A 305 10.09 1.97 -1.30
C LYS A 305 11.31 1.32 -1.95
N ALA A 306 11.22 0.04 -2.34
CA ALA A 306 12.25 -0.61 -3.15
C ALA A 306 12.37 0.03 -4.55
N LEU A 307 11.24 0.36 -5.17
CA LEU A 307 11.18 0.97 -6.50
C LEU A 307 11.77 2.40 -6.52
N LEU A 308 11.44 3.22 -5.51
CA LEU A 308 12.03 4.54 -5.30
C LEU A 308 13.54 4.47 -5.08
N THR A 309 14.02 3.47 -4.33
CA THR A 309 15.47 3.24 -4.13
C THR A 309 16.16 2.89 -5.46
N ALA A 310 15.54 2.02 -6.29
CA ALA A 310 16.07 1.67 -7.60
C ALA A 310 16.09 2.85 -8.58
N LEU A 311 15.05 3.69 -8.56
CA LEU A 311 14.97 4.93 -9.34
C LEU A 311 16.01 5.96 -8.90
N GLY A 312 16.24 6.13 -7.59
CA GLY A 312 17.29 7.00 -7.06
C GLY A 312 18.67 6.61 -7.56
N ASN A 313 19.05 5.34 -7.39
CA ASN A 313 20.32 4.80 -7.92
C ASN A 313 20.42 4.96 -9.45
N GLY A 314 19.31 4.84 -10.18
CA GLY A 314 19.23 5.07 -11.62
C GLY A 314 19.49 6.53 -12.01
N LYS A 315 18.89 7.50 -11.31
CA LYS A 315 19.14 8.93 -11.50
C LYS A 315 20.61 9.28 -11.23
N GLU A 316 21.20 8.74 -10.16
CA GLU A 316 22.62 8.95 -9.84
C GLU A 316 23.54 8.47 -10.98
N LEU A 317 23.27 7.28 -11.54
CA LEU A 317 24.03 6.77 -12.69
C LEU A 317 23.93 7.68 -13.93
N VAL A 318 22.73 8.18 -14.25
CA VAL A 318 22.52 9.13 -15.37
C VAL A 318 23.24 10.45 -15.13
N ILE A 319 23.22 10.98 -13.91
CA ILE A 319 23.92 12.22 -13.54
C ILE A 319 25.45 12.02 -13.66
N ILE A 320 25.98 10.89 -13.20
CA ILE A 320 27.40 10.56 -13.31
C ILE A 320 27.84 10.43 -14.78
N LEU A 321 27.00 9.89 -15.67
CA LEU A 321 27.29 9.78 -17.10
C LEU A 321 27.23 11.14 -17.85
N THR A 322 26.45 12.11 -17.37
CA THR A 322 26.24 13.40 -18.04
C THR A 322 27.17 14.52 -17.54
N LEU A 323 27.60 14.48 -16.28
CA LEU A 323 28.52 15.45 -15.68
C LEU A 323 29.85 15.69 -16.43
N PRO A 324 30.54 14.68 -17.02
CA PRO A 324 31.81 14.87 -17.72
C PRO A 324 31.74 15.86 -18.89
N LEU A 325 30.58 16.02 -19.53
CA LEU A 325 30.41 16.82 -20.74
C LEU A 325 30.16 18.31 -20.44
N ILE A 326 29.44 18.62 -19.35
CA ILE A 326 29.14 20.01 -18.96
C ILE A 326 30.44 20.76 -18.59
N SER A 327 31.39 20.06 -17.98
CA SER A 327 32.73 20.57 -17.62
C SER A 327 33.55 21.10 -18.82
N TRP A 328 33.26 20.61 -20.04
CA TRP A 328 34.01 20.92 -21.25
C TRP A 328 33.34 21.94 -22.18
N HIS A 329 32.12 22.41 -21.88
CA HIS A 329 31.47 23.50 -22.63
C HIS A 329 31.66 24.90 -21.98
N LEU A 330 32.46 24.98 -20.91
CA LEU A 330 32.80 26.21 -20.17
C LEU A 330 34.32 26.47 -20.16
N ARG A 331 35.00 26.13 -21.26
CA ARG A 331 36.42 26.41 -21.54
C ARG A 331 36.61 26.82 -23.00
#